data_AF-A0A960HRV2-F1
#
_entry.id   AF-A0A960HRV2-F1
#
_cell.length_a   1.000
_cell.length_b   1.000
_cell.length_c   1.000
_cell.angle_alpha   90.00
_cell.angle_beta   90.00
_cell.angle_gamma   90.00
#
_symmetry.space_group_name_H-M   'P 1'
#
loop_
_entity.id
_entity.type
_entity.pdbx_description
1 polymer ?
#
loop_
_entity_poly.entity_id
_entity_poly.type
_entity_poly.pdbx_seq_one_letter_code
_entity_poly.pdbx_strand_id
1 'polypeptide(L)'
;MITIVLLGTVVAGILTLTQTSIIASKTSDEAARVESALLTAAERVERADRLLFPCDDDLPKPVEAAAQLKLGVSPDEASTYAKVETEHLDQTGKWAPGACPNGIYQPNLVQRITITMTSPDTGLTRSLEVIKGDI
;
A
#
# COMPACT_ATOMS: atom_id res chain seq x y z
N MET A 1 1.19 -35.85 -42.73
CA MET A 1 1.88 -34.59 -42.36
C MET A 1 0.93 -33.56 -41.73
N ILE A 2 -0.26 -33.34 -42.28
CA ILE A 2 -1.25 -32.36 -41.76
C ILE A 2 -1.64 -32.63 -40.29
N THR A 3 -1.75 -33.89 -39.87
CA THR A 3 -2.10 -34.28 -38.50
C THR A 3 -1.06 -33.90 -37.44
N ILE A 4 0.23 -33.92 -37.78
CA ILE A 4 1.33 -33.55 -36.88
C ILE A 4 1.35 -32.04 -36.65
N VAL A 5 1.09 -31.26 -37.71
CA VAL A 5 0.99 -29.79 -37.64
C VAL A 5 -0.24 -29.36 -36.82
N LEU A 6 -1.37 -30.06 -36.98
CA LEU A 6 -2.56 -29.82 -36.17
C LEU A 6 -2.31 -30.11 -34.68
N LEU A 7 -1.64 -31.22 -34.36
CA LEU A 7 -1.33 -31.55 -32.98
C LEU A 7 -0.38 -30.52 -32.34
N GLY A 8 0.62 -30.06 -33.08
CA GLY A 8 1.58 -29.05 -32.60
C GLY A 8 0.93 -27.70 -32.30
N THR A 9 -0.02 -27.24 -33.13
CA THR A 9 -0.73 -25.97 -32.92
C THR A 9 -1.68 -26.02 -31.71
N VAL A 10 -2.36 -27.16 -31.50
CA VAL A 10 -3.22 -27.35 -30.31
C VAL A 10 -2.40 -27.34 -29.02
N VAL A 11 -1.27 -28.07 -28.99
CA VAL A 11 -0.40 -28.11 -27.79
C VAL A 11 0.20 -26.74 -27.49
N ALA A 12 0.63 -25.99 -28.52
CA ALA A 12 1.13 -24.63 -28.35
C ALA A 12 0.06 -23.68 -27.79
N GLY A 13 -1.19 -23.79 -28.25
CA GLY A 13 -2.31 -22.99 -27.74
C GLY A 13 -2.66 -23.27 -26.27
N ILE A 14 -2.56 -24.52 -25.84
CA ILE A 14 -2.83 -24.89 -24.43
C ILE A 14 -1.71 -24.36 -23.51
N LEU A 15 -0.46 -24.42 -23.97
CA LEU A 15 0.69 -23.89 -23.21
C LEU A 15 0.62 -22.37 -23.01
N THR A 16 0.18 -21.61 -24.01
CA THR A 16 0.04 -20.15 -23.86
C THR A 16 -1.13 -19.77 -22.95
N LEU A 17 -2.25 -20.50 -23.02
CA LEU A 17 -3.39 -20.32 -22.12
C LEU A 17 -3.04 -20.64 -20.66
N THR A 18 -2.29 -21.72 -20.40
CA THR A 18 -1.85 -22.05 -19.04
C THR A 18 -0.88 -21.00 -18.50
N GLN A 19 0.08 -20.54 -19.29
CA GLN A 19 1.00 -19.47 -18.87
C GLN A 19 0.27 -18.17 -18.54
N THR A 20 -0.67 -17.75 -19.39
CA THR A 20 -1.47 -16.54 -19.13
C THR A 20 -2.34 -16.67 -17.89
N SER A 21 -2.95 -17.84 -17.65
CA SER A 21 -3.72 -18.09 -16.43
C SER A 21 -2.88 -18.04 -15.15
N ILE A 22 -1.64 -18.55 -15.19
CA ILE A 22 -0.71 -18.51 -14.06
C ILE A 22 -0.31 -17.05 -13.77
N ILE A 23 0.00 -16.28 -14.81
CA ILE A 23 0.37 -14.86 -14.66
C ILE A 23 -0.81 -14.07 -14.09
N ALA A 24 -2.01 -14.27 -14.63
CA ALA A 24 -3.22 -13.61 -14.14
C ALA A 24 -3.51 -13.97 -12.66
N SER A 25 -3.36 -15.25 -12.29
CA SER A 25 -3.53 -15.71 -10.92
C SER A 25 -2.53 -15.06 -9.96
N LYS A 26 -1.25 -14.98 -10.34
CA LYS A 26 -0.21 -14.32 -9.54
C LYS A 26 -0.52 -12.84 -9.32
N THR A 27 -0.94 -12.13 -10.37
CA THR A 27 -1.30 -10.70 -10.23
C THR A 27 -2.52 -10.47 -9.34
N SER A 28 -3.48 -11.40 -9.35
CA SER A 28 -4.67 -11.31 -8.50
C SER A 28 -4.34 -11.56 -7.03
N ASP A 29 -3.50 -12.55 -6.74
CA ASP A 29 -3.07 -12.86 -5.37
C ASP A 29 -2.23 -11.71 -4.80
N GLU A 30 -1.31 -11.16 -5.59
CA GLU A 30 -0.54 -9.98 -5.20
C GLU A 30 -1.41 -8.74 -4.94
N ALA A 31 -2.43 -8.51 -5.77
CA ALA A 31 -3.38 -7.44 -5.52
C ALA A 31 -4.09 -7.61 -4.17
N ALA A 32 -4.52 -8.83 -3.85
CA ALA A 32 -5.16 -9.13 -2.56
C ALA A 32 -4.20 -8.95 -1.38
N ARG A 33 -2.92 -9.32 -1.53
CA ARG A 33 -1.89 -9.11 -0.50
C ARG A 33 -1.67 -7.62 -0.24
N VAL A 34 -1.52 -6.81 -1.29
CA VAL A 34 -1.33 -5.35 -1.18
C VAL A 34 -2.56 -4.68 -0.58
N GLU A 35 -3.77 -5.04 -0.98
CA GLU A 35 -5.00 -4.51 -0.39
C GLU A 35 -5.14 -4.89 1.09
N SER A 36 -4.83 -6.14 1.45
CA SER A 36 -4.83 -6.57 2.86
C SER A 36 -3.78 -5.81 3.68
N ALA A 37 -2.61 -5.55 3.10
CA ALA A 37 -1.55 -4.76 3.72
C ALA A 37 -2.00 -3.30 3.96
N LEU A 38 -2.62 -2.67 2.97
CA LEU A 38 -3.15 -1.31 3.07
C LEU A 38 -4.25 -1.20 4.13
N LEU A 39 -5.19 -2.14 4.16
CA LEU A 39 -6.25 -2.15 5.18
C LEU A 39 -5.68 -2.35 6.59
N THR A 40 -4.70 -3.24 6.75
CA THR A 40 -4.02 -3.46 8.04
C THR A 40 -3.26 -2.21 8.46
N ALA A 41 -2.60 -1.52 7.52
CA ALA A 41 -1.91 -0.26 7.79
C ALA A 41 -2.90 0.83 8.19
N ALA A 42 -4.02 0.96 7.47
CA ALA A 42 -5.07 1.92 7.79
C ALA A 42 -5.65 1.69 9.19
N GLU A 43 -5.91 0.45 9.59
CA GLU A 43 -6.37 0.11 10.94
C GLU A 43 -5.34 0.50 12.00
N ARG A 44 -4.06 0.23 11.76
CA ARG A 44 -2.98 0.60 12.69
C ARG A 44 -2.81 2.11 12.81
N VAL A 45 -2.96 2.83 11.70
CA VAL A 45 -2.95 4.30 11.64
C VAL A 45 -4.19 4.86 12.35
N GLU A 46 -5.36 4.25 12.19
CA GLU A 46 -6.56 4.69 12.91
C GLU A 46 -6.40 4.50 14.43
N ARG A 47 -5.98 3.30 14.86
CA ARG A 47 -5.84 2.91 16.27
C ARG A 47 -4.67 3.58 16.98
N ALA A 48 -3.66 4.06 16.25
CA ALA A 48 -2.54 4.77 16.87
C ALA A 48 -3.07 5.97 17.68
N ASP A 49 -2.60 6.06 18.92
CA ASP A 49 -3.11 7.01 19.92
C ASP A 49 -3.05 8.44 19.36
N ARG A 50 -4.15 9.18 19.55
CA ARG A 50 -4.30 10.56 19.08
C ARG A 50 -3.24 11.49 19.69
N LEU A 51 -2.78 11.22 20.91
CA LEU A 51 -1.73 11.99 21.58
C LEU A 51 -0.31 11.63 21.09
N LEU A 52 -0.15 10.44 20.51
CA LEU A 52 1.07 9.96 19.87
C LEU A 52 0.99 10.00 18.34
N PHE A 53 -0.02 10.67 17.75
CA PHE A 53 -0.07 10.91 16.31
C PHE A 53 0.94 12.00 16.03
N PRO A 54 2.19 11.63 15.77
CA PRO A 54 3.21 12.53 16.16
C PRO A 54 3.32 13.49 14.97
N CYS A 55 3.52 14.74 15.29
CA CYS A 55 4.05 15.71 14.35
C CYS A 55 5.50 15.36 13.94
N ASP A 56 5.85 14.07 14.01
CA ASP A 56 7.17 13.47 14.09
C ASP A 56 7.23 12.29 13.11
N ASP A 57 8.44 11.87 12.79
CA ASP A 57 8.78 10.92 11.74
C ASP A 57 8.47 9.45 12.09
N ASP A 58 7.72 9.19 13.16
CA ASP A 58 7.45 7.85 13.70
C ASP A 58 6.18 7.16 13.13
N LEU A 59 5.38 7.92 12.38
CA LEU A 59 4.20 7.44 11.65
C LEU A 59 4.46 6.33 10.61
N PRO A 60 5.64 6.20 9.98
CA PRO A 60 5.98 5.08 9.09
C PRO A 60 5.99 3.72 9.78
N LYS A 61 6.36 3.63 11.07
CA LYS A 61 6.51 2.36 11.81
C LYS A 61 5.27 1.44 11.77
N PRO A 62 4.04 1.91 12.07
CA PRO A 62 2.85 1.07 11.98
C PRO A 62 2.54 0.60 10.55
N VAL A 63 2.87 1.42 9.54
CA VAL A 63 2.65 1.10 8.13
C VAL A 63 3.68 0.09 7.62
N GLU A 64 4.95 0.28 7.96
CA GLU A 64 6.04 -0.65 7.68
C GLU A 64 5.79 -2.02 8.31
N ALA A 65 5.29 -2.06 9.55
CA ALA A 65 4.92 -3.31 10.21
C ALA A 65 3.77 -4.05 9.49
N ALA A 66 2.82 -3.33 8.89
CA ALA A 66 1.77 -3.94 8.08
C ALA A 66 2.33 -4.51 6.76
N ALA A 67 3.27 -3.81 6.14
CA ALA A 67 3.98 -4.29 4.96
C ALA A 67 4.79 -5.56 5.27
N GLN A 68 5.56 -5.58 6.36
CA GLN A 68 6.29 -6.78 6.80
C GLN A 68 5.36 -7.98 6.99
N LEU A 69 4.21 -7.77 7.64
CA LEU A 69 3.26 -8.84 7.94
C LEU A 69 2.56 -9.41 6.70
N LYS A 70 2.20 -8.57 5.72
CA LYS A 70 1.33 -8.95 4.59
C LYS A 70 2.07 -9.12 3.27
N LEU A 71 3.11 -8.32 3.06
CA LEU A 71 3.99 -8.39 1.88
C LEU A 71 5.22 -9.27 2.13
N GLY A 72 5.50 -9.67 3.37
CA GLY A 72 6.61 -10.56 3.70
C GLY A 72 7.98 -9.91 3.47
N VAL A 73 8.04 -8.58 3.45
CA VAL A 73 9.28 -7.82 3.25
C VAL A 73 10.11 -7.78 4.52
N SER A 74 11.44 -7.70 4.37
CA SER A 74 12.34 -7.55 5.52
C SER A 74 12.16 -6.18 6.19
N PRO A 75 12.52 -6.03 7.48
CA PRO A 75 12.43 -4.75 8.17
C PRO A 75 13.23 -3.64 7.48
N ASP A 76 14.40 -3.99 6.93
CA ASP A 76 15.30 -3.05 6.26
C ASP A 76 14.75 -2.55 4.91
N GLU A 77 13.84 -3.31 4.29
CA GLU A 77 13.24 -2.97 3.00
C GLU A 77 11.81 -2.43 3.13
N ALA A 78 11.23 -2.45 4.33
CA ALA A 78 9.84 -2.06 4.55
C ALA A 78 9.55 -0.63 4.07
N SER A 79 10.48 0.30 4.29
CA SER A 79 10.39 1.70 3.84
C SER A 79 10.44 1.87 2.31
N THR A 80 10.96 0.87 1.58
CA THR A 80 10.97 0.88 0.11
C THR A 80 9.60 0.50 -0.45
N TYR A 81 8.95 -0.47 0.19
CA TYR A 81 7.67 -1.03 -0.25
C TYR A 81 6.46 -0.39 0.40
N ALA A 82 6.65 0.38 1.47
CA ALA A 82 5.61 1.09 2.18
C ALA A 82 6.03 2.54 2.40
N LYS A 83 5.36 3.45 1.68
CA LYS A 83 5.59 4.89 1.75
C LYS A 83 4.41 5.55 2.44
N VAL A 84 4.73 6.56 3.25
CA VAL A 84 3.74 7.34 3.98
C VAL A 84 3.99 8.81 3.69
N GLU A 85 2.96 9.49 3.22
CA GLU A 85 2.96 10.93 3.06
C GLU A 85 1.89 11.50 4.00
N THR A 86 2.21 12.61 4.65
CA THR A 86 1.30 13.26 5.59
C THR A 86 1.08 14.70 5.18
N GLU A 87 -0.16 15.14 5.32
CA GLU A 87 -0.60 16.50 5.11
C GLU A 87 -1.58 16.88 6.22
N HIS A 88 -1.75 18.17 6.43
CA HIS A 88 -2.72 18.71 7.35
C HIS A 88 -3.56 19.79 6.68
N LEU A 89 -4.78 19.98 7.18
CA LEU A 89 -5.64 21.07 6.76
C LEU A 89 -5.21 22.35 7.48
N ASP A 90 -4.77 23.35 6.71
CA ASP A 90 -4.37 24.64 7.23
C ASP A 90 -5.58 25.53 7.58
N GLN A 91 -5.32 26.68 8.21
CA GLN A 91 -6.35 27.66 8.60
C GLN A 91 -7.07 28.29 7.40
N THR A 92 -6.55 28.12 6.18
CA THR A 92 -7.16 28.57 4.93
C THR A 92 -8.02 27.50 4.27
N GLY A 93 -8.11 26.30 4.87
CA GLY A 93 -8.84 25.16 4.34
C GLY A 93 -8.10 24.43 3.21
N LYS A 94 -6.79 24.61 3.09
CA LYS A 94 -5.93 23.93 2.11
C LYS A 94 -5.07 22.88 2.78
N TRP A 95 -4.73 21.85 2.01
CA TRP A 95 -3.79 20.84 2.46
C TRP A 95 -2.36 21.36 2.36
N ALA A 96 -1.65 21.34 3.48
CA ALA A 96 -0.25 21.70 3.60
C ALA A 96 0.57 20.46 3.97
N PRO A 97 1.84 20.37 3.53
CA PRO A 97 2.68 19.20 3.79
C PRO A 97 3.00 19.05 5.28
N GLY A 98 3.20 17.80 5.69
CA GLY A 98 3.50 17.40 7.05
C GLY A 98 2.24 17.10 7.87
N ALA A 99 2.40 16.27 8.89
CA ALA A 99 1.29 15.88 9.77
C ALA A 99 0.77 17.05 10.62
N CYS A 100 1.61 18.04 10.94
CA CYS A 100 1.22 19.16 11.79
C CYS A 100 1.76 20.51 11.32
N PRO A 101 1.03 21.61 11.55
CA PRO A 101 1.55 22.96 11.37
C PRO A 101 2.79 23.18 12.25
N ASN A 102 3.93 23.45 11.62
CA ASN A 102 5.21 23.70 12.29
C ASN A 102 5.67 22.58 13.25
N GLY A 103 5.23 21.34 13.04
CA GLY A 103 5.58 20.22 13.92
C GLY A 103 4.91 20.25 15.30
N ILE A 104 3.87 21.07 15.50
CA ILE A 104 3.18 21.22 16.78
C ILE A 104 1.73 20.77 16.65
N TYR A 105 1.30 19.90 17.56
CA TYR A 105 -0.09 19.45 17.62
C TYR A 105 -1.01 20.61 18.02
N GLN A 106 -2.13 20.75 17.33
CA GLN A 106 -3.15 21.75 17.62
C GLN A 106 -4.52 21.08 17.80
N PRO A 107 -5.38 21.56 18.72
CA PRO A 107 -6.77 21.14 18.76
C PRO A 107 -7.47 21.45 17.44
N ASN A 108 -8.45 20.64 17.06
CA ASN A 108 -9.17 20.74 15.79
C ASN A 108 -8.32 20.50 14.53
N LEU A 109 -7.21 19.78 14.66
CA LEU A 109 -6.35 19.44 13.54
C LEU A 109 -6.99 18.33 12.69
N VAL A 110 -7.02 18.53 11.38
CA VAL A 110 -7.38 17.50 10.41
C VAL A 110 -6.14 17.13 9.62
N GLN A 111 -5.83 15.83 9.60
CA GLN A 111 -4.67 15.25 8.93
C GLN A 111 -5.13 14.31 7.82
N ARG A 112 -4.38 14.28 6.73
CA ARG A 112 -4.48 13.31 5.65
C ARG A 112 -3.19 12.52 5.60
N ILE A 113 -3.32 11.20 5.68
CA ILE A 113 -2.21 10.27 5.61
C ILE A 113 -2.41 9.42 4.36
N THR A 114 -1.54 9.61 3.39
CA THR A 114 -1.53 8.83 2.16
C THR A 114 -0.55 7.68 2.33
N ILE A 115 -1.08 6.47 2.38
CA ILE A 115 -0.30 5.24 2.50
C ILE A 115 -0.17 4.66 1.09
N THR A 116 1.06 4.45 0.63
CA THR A 116 1.34 3.82 -0.65
C THR A 116 2.11 2.53 -0.44
N MET A 117 1.60 1.43 -0.95
CA MET A 117 2.24 0.11 -0.86
C MET A 117 2.56 -0.43 -2.24
N THR A 118 3.73 -1.06 -2.37
CA THR A 118 4.20 -1.69 -3.60
C THR A 118 4.52 -3.16 -3.34
N SER A 119 3.96 -4.05 -4.16
CA SER A 119 4.29 -5.48 -4.12
C SER A 119 5.76 -5.68 -4.53
N PRO A 120 6.57 -6.42 -3.75
CA PRO A 120 7.95 -6.74 -4.11
C PRO A 120 8.05 -7.68 -5.32
N ASP A 121 7.03 -8.52 -5.53
CA ASP A 121 7.05 -9.58 -6.54
C ASP A 121 6.63 -9.09 -7.92
N THR A 122 5.66 -8.16 -7.98
CA THR A 122 5.06 -7.69 -9.24
C THR A 122 5.28 -6.21 -9.51
N GLY A 123 5.73 -5.44 -8.50
CA GLY A 123 5.78 -3.99 -8.58
C GLY A 123 4.40 -3.32 -8.57
N LEU A 124 3.32 -4.06 -8.25
CA LEU A 124 1.98 -3.50 -8.16
C LEU A 124 1.92 -2.46 -7.04
N THR A 125 1.66 -1.20 -7.39
CA THR A 125 1.50 -0.11 -6.43
C THR A 125 0.02 0.21 -6.21
N ARG A 126 -0.38 0.38 -4.95
CA ARG A 126 -1.71 0.85 -4.53
C ARG A 126 -1.56 1.88 -3.43
N SER A 127 -2.49 2.81 -3.36
CA SER A 127 -2.51 3.85 -2.33
C SER A 127 -3.88 3.95 -1.67
N LEU A 128 -3.88 4.33 -0.40
CA LEU A 128 -5.07 4.56 0.41
C LEU A 128 -4.87 5.80 1.26
N GLU A 129 -5.87 6.67 1.30
CA GLU A 129 -5.88 7.87 2.12
C GLU A 129 -6.67 7.63 3.40
N VAL A 130 -6.08 8.02 4.53
CA VAL A 130 -6.71 8.02 5.85
C VAL A 130 -6.84 9.46 6.31
N ILE A 131 -8.06 9.92 6.56
CA ILE A 131 -8.33 11.24 7.13
C ILE A 131 -8.57 11.08 8.63
N LYS A 132 -7.77 11.75 9.44
CA LYS A 132 -7.91 11.78 10.90
C LYS A 132 -8.19 13.20 11.36
N GLY A 133 -9.32 13.39 12.03
CA GLY A 133 -9.73 14.70 12.53
C GLY A 133 -9.81 14.71 14.06
N ASP A 134 -9.37 15.81 14.66
CA ASP A 134 -9.83 16.22 15.97
C ASP A 134 -11.10 17.07 15.81
N ILE A 135 -12.27 16.52 16.15
CA ILE A 135 -13.54 17.27 16.20
C ILE A 135 -14.22 17.07 17.55
#